data_AF-A0A8H4T480-F1
#
_entry.id   AF-A0A8H4T480-F1
#
_cell.length_a   1.000
_cell.length_b   1.000
_cell.length_c   1.000
_cell.angle_alpha   90.00
_cell.angle_beta   90.00
_cell.angle_gamma   90.00
#
_symmetry.space_group_name_H-M   'P 1'
#
loop_
_entity.id
_entity.type
_entity.pdbx_description
1 polymer ?
#
loop_
_entity_poly.entity_id
_entity_poly.type
_entity_poly.pdbx_seq_one_letter_code
_entity_poly.pdbx_strand_id
1 'polypeptide(L)'
;MSLLPPRSSNRTPALSTPWAAKMKSYIIPVLMTAFLIQLLFLANMSYLFGSLFKSTTRMHKLKVLAIDFDGEDIGKAISGAYGNLQSNHFPTVEFGSSSEYDTPDKIRDAVCNHGYWGAVYTHEGASDRLLSTIEGDNTTVYNPQDAITTVYNGAYYPAIFSSIQGNMQSLVSTAATMYALTTPDALKAVNMTNPTSASTLLRPFQANIWNIMPTEQGGRVLLNTVSMVMPILMQFFFQMALNDISTSAKLLQSQSKRDVYASRFITGKLYTFISALVTTGYFWAFRENWGVDAGQFFETWMCLWFYMDINYLVVDTVINTVIPMQFFSFFLLTWIIINIASTVFPFELTPGFFHWGWALPAHNIWLLLVGIWSGCRANISVTLPILFSWWVVGHAGSAWSVRKRCLMAEAEAETQGHTDTSEKFDRYSTEQSRRDMLETMTVQNSNQVADNQNYDLEANRMPQNLRNGNDSRTIINGGESSQERDNEKE
;
A
#
# COMPACT_ATOMS: atom_id res chain seq x y z
N MET A 1 -14.25 35.21 24.04
CA MET A 1 -13.12 34.89 23.14
C MET A 1 -13.65 34.88 21.72
N SER A 2 -13.24 35.81 20.86
CA SER A 2 -13.63 35.72 19.44
C SER A 2 -12.92 34.54 18.81
N LEU A 3 -13.67 33.62 18.20
CA LEU A 3 -13.15 32.49 17.42
C LEU A 3 -12.36 32.93 16.19
N LEU A 4 -12.45 34.21 15.81
CA LEU A 4 -11.74 34.77 14.67
C LEU A 4 -10.39 35.36 15.11
N PRO A 5 -9.31 35.06 14.37
CA PRO A 5 -8.01 35.68 14.63
C PRO A 5 -8.11 37.21 14.45
N PRO A 6 -7.50 38.01 15.35
CA PRO A 6 -7.56 39.46 15.26
C PRO A 6 -6.88 39.97 13.97
N ARG A 7 -7.43 41.03 13.37
CA ARG A 7 -6.82 41.67 12.19
C ARG A 7 -5.43 42.19 12.55
N SER A 8 -4.39 41.73 11.84
CA SER A 8 -3.04 42.27 11.98
C SER A 8 -2.86 43.51 11.10
N SER A 9 -2.27 44.57 11.64
CA SER A 9 -1.94 45.80 10.89
C SER A 9 -0.93 45.60 9.76
N ASN A 10 -0.11 44.53 9.84
CA ASN A 10 1.02 44.30 8.94
C ASN A 10 0.70 43.35 7.78
N ARG A 11 -0.56 42.94 7.60
CA ARG A 11 -0.99 42.00 6.54
C ARG A 11 -2.10 42.61 5.71
N THR A 12 -1.99 42.48 4.41
CA THR A 12 -3.02 42.98 3.48
C THR A 12 -4.24 42.07 3.49
N PRO A 13 -5.46 42.64 3.46
CA PRO A 13 -6.68 41.84 3.39
C PRO A 13 -6.82 41.16 2.02
N ALA A 14 -7.51 40.01 2.00
CA ALA A 14 -7.75 39.23 0.77
C ALA A 14 -8.47 40.05 -0.33
N LEU A 15 -9.32 41.01 0.03
CA LEU A 15 -9.98 41.88 -0.97
C LEU A 15 -9.06 42.98 -1.55
N SER A 16 -7.79 43.05 -1.17
CA SER A 16 -6.86 44.04 -1.74
C SER A 16 -6.53 43.72 -3.21
N THR A 17 -6.42 44.76 -4.04
CA THR A 17 -6.10 44.69 -5.48
C THR A 17 -4.87 43.80 -5.81
N PRO A 18 -3.78 43.81 -5.01
CA PRO A 18 -2.63 42.93 -5.22
C PRO A 18 -2.93 41.44 -5.02
N TRP A 19 -3.86 41.10 -4.11
CA TRP A 19 -4.26 39.70 -3.87
C TRP A 19 -5.24 39.22 -4.93
N ALA A 20 -6.16 40.08 -5.39
CA ALA A 20 -7.06 39.76 -6.49
C ALA A 20 -6.31 39.32 -7.77
N ALA A 21 -5.16 39.94 -8.07
CA ALA A 21 -4.28 39.55 -9.17
C ALA A 21 -3.59 38.18 -8.96
N LYS A 22 -3.24 37.83 -7.71
CA LYS A 22 -2.61 36.53 -7.35
C LYS A 22 -3.62 35.43 -7.06
N MET A 23 -4.89 35.77 -6.87
CA MET A 23 -5.96 34.85 -6.51
C MET A 23 -6.14 33.76 -7.57
N LYS A 24 -6.01 34.10 -8.86
CA LYS A 24 -6.08 33.13 -9.96
C LYS A 24 -4.95 32.09 -9.89
N SER A 25 -3.72 32.54 -9.60
CA SER A 25 -2.54 31.67 -9.46
C SER A 25 -2.55 30.82 -8.18
N TYR A 26 -3.40 31.15 -7.20
CA TYR A 26 -3.58 30.35 -5.98
C TYR A 26 -4.80 29.42 -6.07
N ILE A 27 -5.96 29.93 -6.48
CA ILE A 27 -7.21 29.17 -6.55
C ILE A 27 -7.13 28.05 -7.60
N ILE A 28 -6.54 28.30 -8.78
CA ILE A 28 -6.47 27.29 -9.84
C ILE A 28 -5.68 26.05 -9.39
N PRO A 29 -4.43 26.16 -8.87
CA PRO A 29 -3.71 24.99 -8.37
C PRO A 29 -4.40 24.28 -7.21
N VAL A 30 -5.06 25.02 -6.32
CA VAL A 30 -5.80 24.44 -5.20
C VAL A 30 -6.98 23.60 -5.71
N LEU A 31 -7.78 24.13 -6.64
CA LEU A 31 -8.90 23.40 -7.24
C LEU A 31 -8.42 22.19 -8.05
N MET A 32 -7.35 22.34 -8.83
CA MET A 32 -6.75 21.24 -9.58
C MET A 32 -6.25 20.14 -8.66
N THR A 33 -5.56 20.50 -7.56
CA THR A 33 -5.06 19.53 -6.58
C THR A 33 -6.23 18.82 -5.89
N ALA A 34 -7.27 19.55 -5.48
CA ALA A 34 -8.47 18.96 -4.89
C ALA A 34 -9.16 17.97 -5.84
N PHE A 35 -9.30 18.34 -7.11
CA PHE A 35 -9.87 17.48 -8.14
C PHE A 35 -9.03 16.21 -8.37
N LEU A 36 -7.70 16.34 -8.48
CA LEU A 36 -6.78 15.21 -8.64
C LEU A 36 -6.83 14.25 -7.45
N ILE A 37 -6.89 14.77 -6.22
CA ILE A 37 -7.04 13.95 -5.02
C ILE A 37 -8.39 13.21 -5.05
N GLN A 38 -9.48 13.88 -5.43
CA GLN A 38 -10.78 13.21 -5.52
C GLN A 38 -10.77 12.06 -6.54
N LEU A 39 -10.15 12.26 -7.71
CA LEU A 39 -9.97 11.20 -8.70
C LEU A 39 -9.09 10.05 -8.19
N LEU A 40 -8.02 10.36 -7.46
CA LEU A 40 -7.15 9.36 -6.85
C LEU A 40 -7.94 8.47 -5.88
N PHE A 41 -8.73 9.07 -4.99
CA PHE A 41 -9.56 8.30 -4.05
C PHE A 41 -10.63 7.49 -4.77
N LEU A 42 -11.28 8.07 -5.78
CA LEU A 42 -12.25 7.36 -6.59
C LEU A 42 -11.62 6.14 -7.27
N ALA A 43 -10.46 6.29 -7.91
CA ALA A 43 -9.76 5.20 -8.59
C ALA A 43 -9.32 4.09 -7.61
N ASN A 44 -8.69 4.47 -6.49
CA ASN A 44 -8.21 3.51 -5.49
C ASN A 44 -9.35 2.75 -4.81
N MET A 45 -10.42 3.46 -4.41
CA MET A 45 -11.57 2.80 -3.81
C MET A 45 -12.31 1.94 -4.83
N SER A 46 -12.45 2.39 -6.07
CA SER A 46 -13.01 1.55 -7.14
C SER A 46 -12.19 0.29 -7.38
N TYR A 47 -10.86 0.37 -7.30
CA TYR A 47 -9.98 -0.80 -7.37
C TYR A 47 -10.22 -1.77 -6.20
N LEU A 48 -10.22 -1.25 -4.97
CA LEU A 48 -10.43 -2.06 -3.77
C LEU A 48 -11.81 -2.73 -3.77
N PHE A 49 -12.90 -1.98 -3.95
CA PHE A 49 -14.25 -2.53 -4.01
C PHE A 49 -14.46 -3.41 -5.24
N GLY A 50 -13.86 -3.06 -6.38
CA GLY A 50 -13.90 -3.85 -7.62
C GLY A 50 -13.30 -5.24 -7.43
N SER A 51 -12.22 -5.37 -6.65
CA SER A 51 -11.60 -6.66 -6.36
C SER A 51 -12.53 -7.61 -5.56
N LEU A 52 -13.40 -7.05 -4.72
CA LEU A 52 -14.38 -7.79 -3.91
C LEU A 52 -15.74 -7.96 -4.62
N PHE A 53 -15.99 -7.23 -5.71
CA PHE A 53 -17.31 -7.12 -6.30
C PHE A 53 -17.84 -8.47 -6.78
N LYS A 54 -19.01 -8.89 -6.26
CA LYS A 54 -19.66 -10.19 -6.53
C LYS A 54 -18.86 -11.41 -6.06
N SER A 55 -18.03 -11.28 -5.02
CA SER A 55 -17.29 -12.41 -4.44
C SER A 55 -18.20 -13.58 -4.00
N THR A 56 -19.38 -13.29 -3.45
CA THR A 56 -20.37 -14.30 -3.00
C THR A 56 -20.90 -15.18 -4.14
N THR A 57 -21.04 -14.63 -5.35
CA THR A 57 -21.50 -15.39 -6.53
C THR A 57 -20.42 -16.29 -7.13
N ARG A 58 -19.18 -16.16 -6.67
CA ARG A 58 -18.02 -16.95 -7.11
C ARG A 58 -17.61 -18.01 -6.09
N MET A 59 -18.46 -18.29 -5.10
CA MET A 59 -18.16 -19.28 -4.07
C MET A 59 -17.92 -20.68 -4.65
N HIS A 60 -18.58 -21.02 -5.77
CA HIS A 60 -18.35 -22.26 -6.51
C HIS A 60 -16.90 -22.45 -6.99
N LYS A 61 -16.07 -21.40 -7.04
CA LYS A 61 -14.65 -21.52 -7.37
C LYS A 61 -13.81 -22.04 -6.20
N LEU A 62 -14.33 -21.98 -4.98
CA LEU A 62 -13.69 -22.63 -3.83
C LEU A 62 -14.00 -24.11 -3.87
N LYS A 63 -12.98 -24.93 -3.69
CA LYS A 63 -13.10 -26.39 -3.70
C LYS A 63 -13.05 -26.91 -2.28
N VAL A 64 -13.95 -27.82 -1.94
CA VAL A 64 -13.97 -28.59 -0.70
C VAL A 64 -13.85 -30.06 -1.08
N LEU A 65 -12.90 -30.77 -0.48
CA LEU A 65 -12.69 -32.18 -0.74
C LEU A 65 -13.68 -33.01 0.09
N ALA A 66 -14.43 -33.91 -0.53
CA ALA A 66 -15.25 -34.89 0.18
C ALA A 66 -14.68 -36.29 -0.04
N ILE A 67 -14.39 -37.01 1.03
CA ILE A 67 -13.88 -38.39 0.95
C ILE A 67 -14.79 -39.29 1.74
N ASP A 68 -15.15 -40.42 1.13
CA ASP A 68 -15.93 -41.44 1.79
C ASP A 68 -15.02 -42.64 2.11
N PHE A 69 -14.62 -42.77 3.37
CA PHE A 69 -13.88 -43.96 3.85
C PHE A 69 -14.83 -45.10 4.21
N ASP A 70 -16.10 -44.78 4.45
CA ASP A 70 -17.14 -45.72 4.81
C ASP A 70 -17.65 -46.49 3.58
N GLY A 71 -17.79 -45.80 2.44
CA GLY A 71 -18.23 -46.37 1.17
C GLY A 71 -19.72 -46.71 1.12
N GLU A 72 -20.47 -46.26 2.13
CA GLU A 72 -21.84 -46.70 2.41
C GLU A 72 -22.81 -45.50 2.48
N ASP A 73 -23.80 -45.54 3.38
CA ASP A 73 -24.99 -44.72 3.30
C ASP A 73 -24.78 -43.27 3.74
N ILE A 74 -23.83 -43.03 4.66
CA ILE A 74 -23.45 -41.67 5.05
C ILE A 74 -22.81 -40.91 3.88
N GLY A 75 -21.94 -41.56 3.10
CA GLY A 75 -21.33 -40.96 1.90
C GLY A 75 -22.37 -40.62 0.83
N LYS A 76 -23.34 -41.51 0.60
CA LYS A 76 -24.48 -41.24 -0.30
C LYS A 76 -25.31 -40.04 0.18
N ALA A 77 -25.58 -39.95 1.48
CA ALA A 77 -26.32 -38.82 2.06
C ALA A 77 -25.59 -37.49 1.86
N ILE A 78 -24.25 -37.46 1.98
CA ILE A 78 -23.43 -36.28 1.68
C ILE A 78 -23.51 -35.90 0.20
N SER A 79 -23.40 -36.88 -0.70
CA SER A 79 -23.51 -36.64 -2.14
C SER A 79 -24.89 -36.11 -2.56
N GLY A 80 -25.96 -36.65 -1.99
CA GLY A 80 -27.33 -36.18 -2.19
C GLY A 80 -27.56 -34.78 -1.61
N ALA A 81 -26.99 -34.48 -0.44
CA ALA A 81 -27.06 -33.16 0.16
C ALA A 81 -26.35 -32.11 -0.70
N TYR A 82 -25.17 -32.43 -1.24
CA TYR A 82 -24.48 -31.53 -2.17
C TYR A 82 -25.32 -31.24 -3.42
N GLY A 83 -25.99 -32.24 -3.99
CA GLY A 83 -26.91 -32.05 -5.13
C GLY A 83 -28.00 -31.01 -4.87
N ASN A 84 -28.50 -30.90 -3.64
CA ASN A 84 -29.50 -29.90 -3.24
C ASN A 84 -28.90 -28.51 -2.94
N LEU A 85 -27.65 -28.46 -2.46
CA LEU A 85 -26.97 -27.22 -2.06
C LEU A 85 -26.15 -26.58 -3.20
N GLN A 86 -25.91 -27.33 -4.27
CA GLN A 86 -25.10 -26.90 -5.41
C GLN A 86 -25.67 -25.60 -6.00
N SER A 87 -24.88 -24.53 -5.91
CA SER A 87 -25.25 -23.23 -6.44
C SER A 87 -24.00 -22.38 -6.66
N ASN A 88 -24.14 -21.26 -7.36
CA ASN A 88 -23.05 -20.29 -7.51
C ASN A 88 -22.57 -19.69 -6.16
N HIS A 89 -23.38 -19.84 -5.10
CA HIS A 89 -23.14 -19.28 -3.77
C HIS A 89 -22.61 -20.33 -2.79
N PHE A 90 -22.43 -21.57 -3.23
CA PHE A 90 -21.91 -22.68 -2.44
C PHE A 90 -20.57 -23.16 -3.02
N PRO A 91 -19.59 -23.56 -2.18
CA PRO A 91 -18.33 -24.15 -2.65
C PRO A 91 -18.56 -25.40 -3.49
N THR A 92 -17.70 -25.63 -4.47
CA THR A 92 -17.72 -26.89 -5.21
C THR A 92 -17.19 -28.01 -4.32
N VAL A 93 -17.97 -29.06 -4.14
CA VAL A 93 -17.54 -30.25 -3.40
C VAL A 93 -17.02 -31.26 -4.43
N GLU A 94 -15.72 -31.57 -4.35
CA GLU A 94 -15.08 -32.59 -5.19
C GLU A 94 -14.97 -33.89 -4.40
N PHE A 95 -15.54 -34.97 -4.94
CA PHE A 95 -15.47 -36.29 -4.32
C PHE A 95 -14.14 -36.97 -4.69
N GLY A 96 -13.25 -37.11 -3.71
CA GLY A 96 -11.96 -37.77 -3.86
C GLY A 96 -12.06 -39.28 -3.64
N SER A 97 -11.13 -40.04 -4.24
CA SER A 97 -11.03 -41.47 -3.96
C SER A 97 -10.29 -41.71 -2.63
N SER A 98 -10.81 -42.63 -1.82
CA SER A 98 -10.14 -43.13 -0.61
C SER A 98 -8.79 -43.81 -0.91
N SER A 99 -8.53 -44.20 -2.18
CA SER A 99 -7.23 -44.75 -2.59
C SER A 99 -6.12 -43.69 -2.75
N GLU A 100 -6.49 -42.46 -3.10
CA GLU A 100 -5.55 -41.34 -3.24
C GLU A 100 -5.28 -40.67 -1.89
N TYR A 101 -6.35 -40.51 -1.10
CA TYR A 101 -6.34 -39.91 0.23
C TYR A 101 -6.62 -40.98 1.29
N ASP A 102 -5.72 -41.95 1.43
CA ASP A 102 -5.86 -43.10 2.34
C ASP A 102 -5.82 -42.76 3.83
N THR A 103 -5.33 -41.58 4.20
CA THR A 103 -5.07 -41.20 5.59
C THR A 103 -5.55 -39.77 5.88
N PRO A 104 -6.06 -39.50 7.10
CA PRO A 104 -6.45 -38.14 7.50
C PRO A 104 -5.33 -37.12 7.36
N ASP A 105 -4.07 -37.53 7.50
CA ASP A 105 -2.90 -36.67 7.29
C ASP A 105 -2.75 -36.23 5.83
N LYS A 106 -3.00 -37.12 4.84
CA LYS A 106 -3.00 -36.71 3.42
C LYS A 106 -4.13 -35.74 3.11
N ILE A 107 -5.27 -35.89 3.77
CA ILE A 107 -6.40 -34.93 3.66
C ILE A 107 -5.98 -33.57 4.23
N ARG A 108 -5.35 -33.56 5.41
CA ARG A 108 -4.79 -32.34 6.00
C ARG A 108 -3.78 -31.69 5.05
N ASP A 109 -2.88 -32.46 4.46
CA ASP A 109 -1.87 -31.96 3.53
C ASP A 109 -2.49 -31.40 2.24
N ALA A 110 -3.58 -31.99 1.75
CA ALA A 110 -4.34 -31.46 0.60
C ALA A 110 -4.98 -30.09 0.89
N VAL A 111 -5.53 -29.92 2.09
CA VAL A 111 -6.04 -28.62 2.58
C VAL A 111 -4.90 -27.64 2.81
N CYS A 112 -3.78 -28.11 3.38
CA CYS A 112 -2.60 -27.29 3.60
C CYS A 112 -1.99 -26.79 2.29
N ASN A 113 -1.98 -27.58 1.22
CA ASN A 113 -1.41 -27.24 -0.09
C ASN A 113 -2.21 -26.19 -0.89
N HIS A 114 -3.27 -25.61 -0.30
CA HIS A 114 -4.18 -24.64 -0.90
C HIS A 114 -4.90 -25.15 -2.17
N GLY A 115 -4.90 -26.47 -2.42
CA GLY A 115 -5.73 -27.08 -3.46
C GLY A 115 -7.20 -27.11 -3.06
N TYR A 116 -7.45 -27.24 -1.75
CA TYR A 116 -8.78 -27.29 -1.15
C TYR A 116 -8.89 -26.33 0.04
N TRP A 117 -10.05 -25.69 0.16
CA TRP A 117 -10.36 -24.74 1.24
C TRP A 117 -10.81 -25.44 2.54
N GLY A 118 -11.18 -26.70 2.42
CA GLY A 118 -11.52 -27.59 3.51
C GLY A 118 -11.75 -28.99 2.97
N ALA A 119 -11.90 -29.94 3.87
CA ALA A 119 -12.26 -31.29 3.55
C ALA A 119 -13.34 -31.81 4.50
N VAL A 120 -14.18 -32.72 4.03
CA VAL A 120 -15.14 -33.48 4.81
C VAL A 120 -14.87 -34.95 4.54
N TYR A 121 -14.65 -35.74 5.58
CA TYR A 121 -14.50 -37.17 5.43
C TYR A 121 -15.35 -37.95 6.42
N THR A 122 -15.88 -39.09 5.97
CA THR A 122 -16.58 -40.06 6.81
C THR A 122 -15.57 -41.00 7.46
N HIS A 123 -15.82 -41.48 8.67
CA HIS A 123 -14.96 -42.50 9.29
C HIS A 123 -15.35 -43.91 8.84
N GLU A 124 -14.38 -44.82 8.77
CA GLU A 124 -14.64 -46.23 8.44
C GLU A 124 -15.64 -46.87 9.42
N GLY A 125 -16.61 -47.63 8.90
CA GLY A 125 -17.66 -48.31 9.67
C GLY A 125 -18.62 -47.37 10.39
N ALA A 126 -18.73 -46.13 9.95
CA ALA A 126 -19.63 -45.14 10.55
C ALA A 126 -21.10 -45.47 10.26
N SER A 127 -21.42 -45.92 9.05
CA SER A 127 -22.78 -46.34 8.66
C SER A 127 -23.22 -47.56 9.47
N ASP A 128 -22.37 -48.58 9.61
CA ASP A 128 -22.64 -49.76 10.44
C ASP A 128 -22.87 -49.42 11.92
N ARG A 129 -22.02 -48.56 12.51
CA ARG A 129 -22.19 -48.10 13.90
C ARG A 129 -23.48 -47.32 14.10
N LEU A 130 -23.85 -46.50 13.10
CA LEU A 130 -25.09 -45.74 13.13
C LEU A 130 -26.32 -46.66 12.99
N LEU A 131 -26.30 -47.60 12.04
CA LEU A 131 -27.40 -48.53 11.81
C LEU A 131 -27.65 -49.46 13.00
N SER A 132 -26.60 -50.07 13.57
CA SER A 132 -26.71 -50.91 14.78
C SER A 132 -27.24 -50.16 16.00
N THR A 133 -26.96 -48.86 16.10
CA THR A 133 -27.54 -48.00 17.15
C THR A 133 -29.02 -47.72 16.90
N ILE A 134 -29.43 -47.54 15.64
CA ILE A 134 -30.83 -47.38 15.24
C ILE A 134 -31.61 -48.67 15.48
N GLU A 135 -31.03 -49.85 15.21
CA GLU A 135 -31.64 -51.16 15.50
C GLU A 135 -31.86 -51.37 17.01
N GLY A 136 -31.05 -50.72 17.85
CA GLY A 136 -31.13 -50.78 19.31
C GLY A 136 -30.31 -51.91 19.92
N ASP A 137 -29.44 -52.55 19.13
CA ASP A 137 -28.57 -53.65 19.54
C ASP A 137 -27.31 -53.18 20.26
N ASN A 138 -26.98 -51.89 20.15
CA ASN A 138 -25.76 -51.34 20.73
C ASN A 138 -25.95 -50.92 22.20
N THR A 139 -25.12 -51.48 23.09
CA THR A 139 -25.08 -51.15 24.53
C THR A 139 -24.17 -49.96 24.86
N THR A 140 -23.44 -49.43 23.87
CA THR A 140 -22.56 -48.27 24.02
C THR A 140 -23.25 -46.98 23.57
N VAL A 141 -22.95 -45.87 24.24
CA VAL A 141 -23.50 -44.55 23.92
C VAL A 141 -22.93 -44.08 22.57
N TYR A 142 -23.76 -44.05 21.54
CA TYR A 142 -23.38 -43.51 20.23
C TYR A 142 -23.11 -42.01 20.30
N ASN A 143 -21.98 -41.57 19.76
CA ASN A 143 -21.65 -40.17 19.61
C ASN A 143 -21.80 -39.74 18.13
N PRO A 144 -22.74 -38.84 17.81
CA PRO A 144 -22.93 -38.35 16.44
C PRO A 144 -21.69 -37.70 15.81
N GLN A 145 -20.72 -37.25 16.60
CA GLN A 145 -19.49 -36.61 16.11
C GLN A 145 -18.45 -37.59 15.57
N ASP A 146 -18.59 -38.90 15.85
CA ASP A 146 -17.60 -39.91 15.46
C ASP A 146 -17.80 -40.41 14.01
N ALA A 147 -18.85 -39.92 13.33
CA ALA A 147 -19.20 -40.34 11.98
C ALA A 147 -18.51 -39.51 10.89
N ILE A 148 -18.39 -38.19 11.09
CA ILE A 148 -17.87 -37.26 10.08
C ILE A 148 -16.87 -36.31 10.71
N THR A 149 -15.78 -36.03 10.02
CA THR A 149 -14.86 -34.96 10.40
C THR A 149 -14.66 -33.97 9.26
N THR A 150 -14.70 -32.70 9.62
CA THR A 150 -14.45 -31.59 8.71
C THR A 150 -13.14 -30.92 9.06
N VAL A 151 -12.22 -30.83 8.10
CA VAL A 151 -10.88 -30.26 8.25
C VAL A 151 -10.80 -28.93 7.51
N TYR A 152 -10.26 -27.89 8.14
CA TYR A 152 -9.97 -26.61 7.49
C TYR A 152 -8.89 -25.81 8.22
N ASN A 153 -8.34 -24.79 7.57
CA ASN A 153 -7.31 -23.92 8.16
C ASN A 153 -7.86 -22.52 8.48
N GLY A 154 -8.27 -22.29 9.74
CA GLY A 154 -8.84 -21.01 10.17
C GLY A 154 -7.94 -19.79 9.97
N ALA A 155 -6.61 -19.97 9.89
CA ALA A 155 -5.65 -18.88 9.76
C ALA A 155 -5.57 -18.27 8.35
N TYR A 156 -6.03 -18.96 7.29
CA TYR A 156 -5.68 -18.59 5.91
C TYR A 156 -6.37 -17.32 5.39
N TYR A 157 -7.68 -17.15 5.60
CA TYR A 157 -8.44 -15.93 5.27
C TYR A 157 -9.63 -15.78 6.21
N PRO A 158 -9.51 -15.05 7.33
CA PRO A 158 -10.48 -15.09 8.42
C PRO A 158 -11.94 -14.84 7.99
N ALA A 159 -12.17 -13.91 7.06
CA ALA A 159 -13.51 -13.58 6.58
C ALA A 159 -14.15 -14.70 5.74
N ILE A 160 -13.36 -15.43 4.96
CA ILE A 160 -13.85 -16.51 4.09
C ILE A 160 -14.05 -17.81 4.88
N PHE A 161 -13.19 -18.08 5.87
CA PHE A 161 -13.33 -19.29 6.68
C PHE A 161 -14.63 -19.34 7.47
N SER A 162 -15.13 -18.21 7.98
CA SER A 162 -16.45 -18.18 8.60
C SER A 162 -17.57 -18.60 7.63
N SER A 163 -17.47 -18.21 6.36
CA SER A 163 -18.41 -18.65 5.32
C SER A 163 -18.23 -20.14 4.96
N ILE A 164 -17.00 -20.61 4.79
CA ILE A 164 -16.70 -22.03 4.49
C ILE A 164 -17.16 -22.94 5.62
N GLN A 165 -16.91 -22.58 6.87
CA GLN A 165 -17.37 -23.30 8.05
C GLN A 165 -18.91 -23.41 8.05
N GLY A 166 -19.62 -22.30 7.81
CA GLY A 166 -21.08 -22.31 7.69
C GLY A 166 -21.58 -23.20 6.54
N ASN A 167 -20.91 -23.17 5.39
CA ASN A 167 -21.24 -24.01 4.24
C ASN A 167 -21.04 -25.50 4.53
N MET A 168 -19.93 -25.89 5.17
CA MET A 168 -19.68 -27.29 5.54
C MET A 168 -20.63 -27.78 6.63
N GLN A 169 -20.99 -26.93 7.59
CA GLN A 169 -22.04 -27.23 8.58
C GLN A 169 -23.40 -27.42 7.90
N SER A 170 -23.74 -26.58 6.91
CA SER A 170 -24.95 -26.74 6.12
C SER A 170 -24.94 -28.06 5.34
N LEU A 171 -23.81 -28.43 4.72
CA LEU A 171 -23.67 -29.70 3.99
C LEU A 171 -23.96 -30.89 4.89
N VAL A 172 -23.32 -30.95 6.06
CA VAL A 172 -23.48 -32.07 6.99
C VAL A 172 -24.87 -32.08 7.62
N SER A 173 -25.45 -30.92 7.92
CA SER A 173 -26.82 -30.81 8.45
C SER A 173 -27.87 -31.27 7.43
N THR A 174 -27.72 -30.87 6.16
CA THR A 174 -28.59 -31.33 5.07
C THR A 174 -28.39 -32.83 4.84
N ALA A 175 -27.16 -33.35 4.88
CA ALA A 175 -26.89 -34.78 4.76
C ALA A 175 -27.54 -35.58 5.91
N ALA A 176 -27.44 -35.10 7.14
CA ALA A 176 -28.07 -35.74 8.29
C ALA A 176 -29.60 -35.77 8.16
N THR A 177 -30.20 -34.70 7.63
CA THR A 177 -31.65 -34.65 7.36
C THR A 177 -32.05 -35.60 6.24
N MET A 178 -31.21 -35.72 5.21
CA MET A 178 -31.46 -36.60 4.06
C MET A 178 -31.20 -38.07 4.36
N TYR A 179 -30.40 -38.41 5.37
CA TYR A 179 -30.02 -39.78 5.70
C TYR A 179 -31.21 -40.74 5.79
N ALA A 180 -32.26 -40.35 6.55
CA ALA A 180 -33.47 -41.16 6.67
C ALA A 180 -34.20 -41.36 5.33
N LEU A 181 -34.09 -40.40 4.40
CA LEU A 181 -34.72 -40.47 3.07
C LEU A 181 -33.89 -41.27 2.07
N THR A 182 -32.57 -41.30 2.23
CA THR A 182 -31.63 -42.00 1.34
C THR A 182 -31.36 -43.44 1.76
N THR A 183 -31.69 -43.79 3.02
CA THR A 183 -31.41 -45.10 3.61
C THR A 183 -32.72 -45.76 4.09
N PRO A 184 -33.45 -46.47 3.20
CA PRO A 184 -34.71 -47.12 3.55
C PRO A 184 -34.61 -48.13 4.68
N ASP A 185 -33.43 -48.74 4.88
CA ASP A 185 -33.22 -49.75 5.89
C ASP A 185 -33.11 -49.13 7.30
N ALA A 186 -32.58 -47.91 7.43
CA ALA A 186 -32.59 -47.16 8.69
C ALA A 186 -34.01 -46.81 9.15
N LEU A 187 -34.93 -46.51 8.22
CA LEU A 187 -36.35 -46.27 8.51
C LEU A 187 -37.09 -47.54 8.96
N LYS A 188 -36.69 -48.72 8.47
CA LYS A 188 -37.28 -49.99 8.86
C LYS A 188 -36.72 -50.53 10.17
N ALA A 189 -35.43 -50.25 10.42
CA ALA A 189 -34.68 -50.70 11.58
C ALA A 189 -35.03 -49.95 12.88
N VAL A 190 -35.61 -48.75 12.78
CA VAL A 190 -35.86 -47.89 13.95
C VAL A 190 -36.83 -48.54 14.94
N ASN A 191 -36.36 -48.72 16.18
CA ASN A 191 -37.19 -49.15 17.29
C ASN A 191 -37.83 -47.92 17.95
N MET A 192 -39.04 -47.57 17.53
CA MET A 192 -39.80 -46.43 18.05
C MET A 192 -40.13 -46.52 19.55
N THR A 193 -39.96 -47.70 20.16
CA THR A 193 -40.14 -47.92 21.60
C THR A 193 -38.91 -47.48 22.41
N ASN A 194 -37.73 -47.42 21.78
CA ASN A 194 -36.48 -47.02 22.40
C ASN A 194 -36.19 -45.53 22.08
N PRO A 195 -36.20 -44.62 23.06
CA PRO A 195 -35.94 -43.20 22.82
C PRO A 195 -34.55 -42.94 22.23
N THR A 196 -33.55 -43.79 22.49
CA THR A 196 -32.20 -43.68 21.91
C THR A 196 -32.19 -43.99 20.42
N SER A 197 -32.94 -45.01 19.99
CA SER A 197 -33.08 -45.37 18.57
C SER A 197 -33.77 -44.26 17.78
N ALA A 198 -34.92 -43.78 18.30
CA ALA A 198 -35.67 -42.69 17.67
C ALA A 198 -34.88 -41.36 17.60
N SER A 199 -34.16 -41.00 18.68
CA SER A 199 -33.34 -39.78 18.69
C SER A 199 -32.10 -39.88 17.80
N THR A 200 -31.51 -41.07 17.66
CA THR A 200 -30.40 -41.32 16.74
C THR A 200 -30.84 -41.18 15.28
N LEU A 201 -32.03 -41.67 14.90
CA LEU A 201 -32.55 -41.47 13.54
C LEU A 201 -32.79 -39.98 13.21
N LEU A 202 -33.28 -39.19 14.18
CA LEU A 202 -33.54 -37.75 13.99
C LEU A 202 -32.26 -36.90 13.95
N ARG A 203 -31.18 -37.38 14.57
CA ARG A 203 -29.87 -36.72 14.61
C ARG A 203 -28.75 -37.74 14.34
N PRO A 204 -28.67 -38.27 13.11
CA PRO A 204 -27.84 -39.45 12.81
C PRO A 204 -26.35 -39.17 12.96
N PHE A 205 -25.89 -38.01 12.53
CA PHE A 205 -24.48 -37.63 12.66
C PHE A 205 -24.32 -36.11 12.70
N GLN A 206 -23.18 -35.68 13.21
CA GLN A 206 -22.72 -34.30 13.24
C GLN A 206 -21.23 -34.26 12.86
N ALA A 207 -20.78 -33.19 12.24
CA ALA A 207 -19.36 -33.02 11.95
C ALA A 207 -18.58 -32.74 13.24
N ASN A 208 -17.56 -33.55 13.50
CA ASN A 208 -16.42 -33.12 14.31
C ASN A 208 -15.59 -32.09 13.53
N ILE A 209 -15.13 -31.05 14.21
CA ILE A 209 -14.39 -29.94 13.58
C ILE A 209 -12.91 -30.09 13.91
N TRP A 210 -12.10 -30.34 12.88
CA TRP A 210 -10.66 -30.28 12.95
C TRP A 210 -10.15 -28.98 12.30
N ASN A 211 -10.02 -27.94 13.11
CA ASN A 211 -9.39 -26.71 12.66
C ASN A 211 -7.86 -26.81 12.83
N ILE A 212 -7.11 -26.76 11.73
CA ILE A 212 -5.65 -26.87 11.70
C ILE A 212 -5.00 -25.77 12.55
N MET A 213 -5.53 -24.54 12.47
CA MET A 213 -5.09 -23.44 13.31
C MET A 213 -6.29 -22.62 13.81
N PRO A 214 -6.75 -22.88 15.04
CA PRO A 214 -7.80 -22.10 15.68
C PRO A 214 -7.35 -20.65 15.90
N THR A 215 -7.97 -19.72 15.18
CA THR A 215 -7.72 -18.28 15.29
C THR A 215 -8.99 -17.58 15.75
N GLU A 216 -9.29 -17.62 17.05
CA GLU A 216 -10.52 -17.01 17.61
C GLU A 216 -10.33 -15.60 18.15
N GLN A 217 -9.11 -15.06 18.07
CA GLN A 217 -8.81 -13.71 18.55
C GLN A 217 -9.60 -12.65 17.77
N GLY A 218 -10.17 -11.68 18.49
CA GLY A 218 -10.97 -10.60 17.89
C GLY A 218 -10.18 -9.76 16.86
N GLY A 219 -8.86 -9.66 17.06
CA GLY A 219 -7.94 -8.96 16.17
C GLY A 219 -7.60 -9.68 14.85
N ARG A 220 -8.09 -10.91 14.61
CA ARG A 220 -7.69 -11.71 13.42
C ARG A 220 -7.92 -11.03 12.08
N VAL A 221 -8.98 -10.23 11.97
CA VAL A 221 -9.31 -9.47 10.75
C VAL A 221 -8.27 -8.38 10.46
N LEU A 222 -7.56 -7.90 11.48
CA LEU A 222 -6.51 -6.89 11.33
C LEU A 222 -5.22 -7.49 10.74
N LEU A 223 -5.02 -8.81 10.83
CA LEU A 223 -3.78 -9.47 10.41
C LEU A 223 -3.58 -9.40 8.88
N ASN A 224 -4.63 -9.63 8.09
CA ASN A 224 -4.57 -9.55 6.62
C ASN A 224 -4.95 -8.17 6.06
N THR A 225 -5.35 -7.23 6.91
CA THR A 225 -5.77 -5.88 6.49
C THR A 225 -4.80 -4.82 7.00
N VAL A 226 -5.07 -4.23 8.17
CA VAL A 226 -4.30 -3.13 8.77
C VAL A 226 -2.84 -3.51 8.94
N SER A 227 -2.54 -4.76 9.30
CA SER A 227 -1.18 -5.22 9.52
C SER A 227 -0.36 -5.39 8.24
N MET A 228 -1.00 -5.37 7.06
CA MET A 228 -0.31 -5.28 5.77
C MET A 228 -0.02 -3.83 5.36
N VAL A 229 -0.82 -2.88 5.88
CA VAL A 229 -0.70 -1.44 5.62
C VAL A 229 0.34 -0.78 6.52
N MET A 230 0.31 -1.10 7.81
CA MET A 230 1.19 -0.47 8.80
C MET A 230 2.68 -0.58 8.47
N PRO A 231 3.20 -1.74 8.02
CA PRO A 231 4.59 -1.85 7.58
C PRO A 231 4.98 -0.84 6.51
N ILE A 232 4.10 -0.60 5.52
CA ILE A 232 4.33 0.38 4.44
C ILE A 232 4.38 1.80 5.02
N LEU A 233 3.43 2.16 5.88
CA LEU A 233 3.34 3.48 6.50
C LEU A 233 4.55 3.79 7.40
N MET A 234 4.98 2.81 8.19
CA MET A 234 6.16 2.94 9.06
C MET A 234 7.40 3.27 8.22
N GLN A 235 7.64 2.53 7.13
CA GLN A 235 8.76 2.82 6.24
C GLN A 235 8.66 4.20 5.59
N PHE A 236 7.46 4.59 5.18
CA PHE A 236 7.24 5.91 4.60
C PHE A 236 7.58 7.06 5.57
N PHE A 237 7.02 7.04 6.78
CA PHE A 237 7.26 8.12 7.75
C PHE A 237 8.73 8.22 8.14
N PHE A 238 9.39 7.08 8.35
CA PHE A 238 10.82 7.05 8.62
C PHE A 238 11.63 7.60 7.45
N GLN A 239 11.29 7.21 6.23
CA GLN A 239 11.98 7.66 5.04
C GLN A 239 11.83 9.17 4.80
N MET A 240 10.66 9.74 5.09
CA MET A 240 10.47 11.20 5.07
C MET A 240 11.38 11.89 6.08
N ALA A 241 11.39 11.44 7.34
CA ALA A 241 12.24 12.00 8.38
C ALA A 241 13.73 11.88 8.01
N LEU A 242 14.15 10.71 7.51
CA LEU A 242 15.53 10.48 7.07
C LEU A 242 15.93 11.43 5.94
N ASN A 243 15.05 11.67 4.97
CA ASN A 243 15.30 12.59 3.86
C ASN A 243 15.38 14.05 4.32
N ASP A 244 14.51 14.48 5.24
CA ASP A 244 14.51 15.83 5.79
C ASP A 244 15.79 16.12 6.59
N ILE A 245 16.18 15.19 7.48
CA ILE A 245 17.44 15.24 8.24
C ILE A 245 18.64 15.24 7.28
N SER A 246 18.63 14.38 6.26
CA SER A 246 19.73 14.29 5.29
C SER A 246 19.90 15.58 4.48
N THR A 247 18.79 16.23 4.14
CA THR A 247 18.78 17.52 3.42
C THR A 247 19.31 18.63 4.32
N SER A 248 18.83 18.69 5.57
CA SER A 248 19.27 19.68 6.57
C SER A 248 20.76 19.57 6.89
N ALA A 249 21.29 18.35 6.95
CA ALA A 249 22.71 18.08 7.16
C ALA A 249 23.56 18.20 5.88
N LYS A 250 22.97 18.56 4.73
CA LYS A 250 23.62 18.60 3.41
C LYS A 250 24.40 17.32 3.07
N LEU A 251 23.93 16.16 3.55
CA LEU A 251 24.61 14.87 3.38
C LEU A 251 24.74 14.50 1.91
N LEU A 252 23.70 14.79 1.11
CA LEU A 252 23.67 14.48 -0.32
C LEU A 252 24.66 15.31 -1.15
N GLN A 253 25.07 16.50 -0.66
CA GLN A 253 25.96 17.43 -1.36
C GLN A 253 27.42 17.32 -0.89
N SER A 254 27.63 16.96 0.39
CA SER A 254 28.95 17.05 1.03
C SER A 254 29.69 15.71 1.13
N GLN A 255 28.97 14.58 1.17
CA GLN A 255 29.54 13.26 1.42
C GLN A 255 29.76 12.48 0.14
N SER A 256 30.67 11.49 0.20
CA SER A 256 30.88 10.61 -0.94
C SER A 256 29.62 9.79 -1.22
N LYS A 257 29.32 9.57 -2.52
CA LYS A 257 28.14 8.83 -2.97
C LYS A 257 28.06 7.42 -2.35
N ARG A 258 29.22 6.78 -2.08
CA ARG A 258 29.31 5.46 -1.45
C ARG A 258 28.97 5.51 0.04
N ASP A 259 29.43 6.53 0.75
CA ASP A 259 29.16 6.68 2.19
C ASP A 259 27.70 7.06 2.45
N VAL A 260 27.11 7.88 1.57
CA VAL A 260 25.66 8.16 1.59
C VAL A 260 24.86 6.87 1.38
N TYR A 261 25.23 6.05 0.40
CA TYR A 261 24.55 4.77 0.18
C TYR A 261 24.73 3.82 1.37
N ALA A 262 25.95 3.65 1.87
CA ALA A 262 26.24 2.76 3.00
C ALA A 262 25.51 3.18 4.28
N SER A 263 25.53 4.48 4.62
CA SER A 263 24.83 5.00 5.80
C SER A 263 23.31 4.79 5.70
N ARG A 264 22.71 5.05 4.54
CA ARG A 264 21.28 4.81 4.30
C ARG A 264 20.93 3.32 4.31
N PHE A 265 21.78 2.48 3.73
CA PHE A 265 21.62 1.03 3.75
C PHE A 265 21.62 0.51 5.20
N ILE A 266 22.64 0.85 6.00
CA ILE A 266 22.75 0.39 7.40
C ILE A 266 21.55 0.91 8.22
N THR A 267 21.24 2.20 8.09
CA THR A 267 20.13 2.83 8.81
C THR A 267 18.79 2.19 8.43
N GLY A 268 18.56 1.93 7.14
CA GLY A 268 17.37 1.25 6.63
C GLY A 268 17.24 -0.16 7.19
N LYS A 269 18.33 -0.96 7.18
CA LYS A 269 18.32 -2.33 7.72
C LYS A 269 18.04 -2.37 9.22
N LEU A 270 18.68 -1.50 9.99
CA LEU A 270 18.46 -1.44 11.44
C LEU A 270 17.03 -1.00 11.76
N TYR A 271 16.53 0.02 11.07
CA TYR A 271 15.17 0.51 11.26
C TYR A 271 14.14 -0.57 10.91
N THR A 272 14.25 -1.20 9.73
CA THR A 272 13.29 -2.23 9.29
C THR A 272 13.29 -3.44 10.22
N PHE A 273 14.46 -3.82 10.75
CA PHE A 273 14.61 -4.93 11.69
C PHE A 273 13.93 -4.66 13.04
N ILE A 274 14.12 -3.45 13.57
CA ILE A 274 13.49 -3.00 14.82
C ILE A 274 11.98 -2.80 14.60
N SER A 275 11.55 -2.18 13.50
CA SER A 275 10.13 -1.98 13.22
C SER A 275 9.40 -3.31 13.06
N ALA A 276 10.04 -4.30 12.43
CA ALA A 276 9.47 -5.64 12.32
C ALA A 276 9.36 -6.34 13.68
N LEU A 277 10.33 -6.10 14.58
CA LEU A 277 10.27 -6.61 15.94
C LEU A 277 9.11 -5.97 16.71
N VAL A 278 8.87 -4.66 16.55
CA VAL A 278 7.72 -3.96 17.16
C VAL A 278 6.41 -4.56 16.63
N THR A 279 6.30 -4.78 15.32
CA THR A 279 5.11 -5.38 14.71
C THR A 279 4.84 -6.79 15.22
N THR A 280 5.86 -7.62 15.25
CA THR A 280 5.75 -8.99 15.77
C THR A 280 5.47 -8.98 17.28
N GLY A 281 6.04 -8.03 18.01
CA GLY A 281 5.84 -7.85 19.44
C GLY A 281 4.39 -7.58 19.80
N TYR A 282 3.68 -6.73 19.05
CA TYR A 282 2.25 -6.52 19.31
C TYR A 282 1.38 -7.67 18.81
N PHE A 283 1.74 -8.37 17.73
CA PHE A 283 1.06 -9.64 17.37
C PHE A 283 1.12 -10.65 18.51
N TRP A 284 2.29 -10.75 19.15
CA TRP A 284 2.50 -11.65 20.26
C TRP A 284 1.80 -11.19 21.55
N ALA A 285 1.84 -9.90 21.86
CA ALA A 285 1.20 -9.34 23.05
C ALA A 285 -0.32 -9.49 23.03
N PHE A 286 -0.95 -9.36 21.86
CA PHE A 286 -2.40 -9.45 21.66
C PHE A 286 -2.85 -10.78 21.06
N ARG A 287 -2.06 -11.85 21.24
CA ARG A 287 -2.39 -13.18 20.71
C ARG A 287 -3.54 -13.87 21.44
N GLU A 288 -3.93 -13.40 22.62
CA GLU A 288 -4.94 -14.06 23.47
C GLU A 288 -4.63 -15.56 23.66
N ASN A 289 -5.57 -16.44 23.30
CA ASN A 289 -5.42 -17.90 23.39
C ASN A 289 -4.86 -18.53 22.10
N TRP A 290 -4.32 -17.72 21.18
CA TRP A 290 -3.77 -18.21 19.92
C TRP A 290 -2.49 -19.00 20.16
N GLY A 291 -2.52 -20.29 19.80
CA GLY A 291 -1.48 -21.28 20.10
C GLY A 291 -0.21 -21.17 19.25
N VAL A 292 0.36 -19.97 19.13
CA VAL A 292 1.59 -19.72 18.37
C VAL A 292 2.82 -19.87 19.29
N ASP A 293 3.78 -20.68 18.85
CA ASP A 293 5.01 -20.98 19.59
C ASP A 293 6.12 -19.93 19.42
N ALA A 294 7.12 -19.96 20.29
CA ALA A 294 8.30 -19.09 20.22
C ALA A 294 9.06 -19.27 18.91
N GLY A 295 9.14 -20.47 18.35
CA GLY A 295 9.74 -20.68 17.01
C GLY A 295 9.01 -19.88 15.93
N GLN A 296 7.68 -19.91 15.94
CA GLN A 296 6.83 -19.17 15.00
C GLN A 296 6.91 -17.66 15.20
N PHE A 297 7.23 -17.17 16.41
CA PHE A 297 7.53 -15.76 16.65
C PHE A 297 8.76 -15.31 15.85
N PHE A 298 9.86 -16.06 15.91
CA PHE A 298 11.08 -15.71 15.16
C PHE A 298 10.86 -15.78 13.64
N GLU A 299 10.13 -16.80 13.16
CA GLU A 299 9.77 -16.91 11.74
C GLU A 299 8.88 -15.74 11.29
N THR A 300 7.89 -15.36 12.10
CA THR A 300 7.02 -14.20 11.85
C THR A 300 7.83 -12.91 11.79
N TRP A 301 8.77 -12.73 12.71
CA TRP A 301 9.64 -11.56 12.74
C TRP A 301 10.51 -11.44 11.49
N MET A 302 11.17 -12.54 11.07
CA MET A 302 12.00 -12.53 9.86
C MET A 302 11.15 -12.31 8.60
N CYS A 303 9.95 -12.88 8.54
CA CYS A 303 9.02 -12.67 7.43
C CYS A 303 8.57 -11.20 7.33
N LEU A 304 8.21 -10.58 8.46
CA LEU A 304 7.82 -9.17 8.49
C LEU A 304 8.99 -8.23 8.25
N TRP A 305 10.20 -8.58 8.71
CA TRP A 305 11.41 -7.84 8.38
C TRP A 305 11.64 -7.82 6.88
N PHE A 306 11.51 -8.97 6.21
CA PHE A 306 11.68 -9.06 4.77
C PHE A 306 10.65 -8.20 4.01
N TYR A 307 9.39 -8.20 4.46
CA TYR A 307 8.34 -7.34 3.90
C TYR A 307 8.64 -5.85 4.09
N MET A 308 9.06 -5.47 5.31
CA MET A 308 9.40 -4.09 5.63
C MET A 308 10.61 -3.59 4.85
N ASP A 309 11.63 -4.43 4.69
CA ASP A 309 12.81 -4.12 3.91
C ASP A 309 12.49 -3.92 2.42
N ILE A 310 11.66 -4.77 1.82
CA ILE A 310 11.17 -4.58 0.46
C ILE A 310 10.44 -3.23 0.33
N ASN A 311 9.52 -2.92 1.24
CA ASN A 311 8.79 -1.65 1.19
C ASN A 311 9.70 -0.44 1.43
N TYR A 312 10.69 -0.55 2.32
CA TYR A 312 11.70 0.47 2.53
C TYR A 312 12.44 0.77 1.22
N LEU A 313 12.90 -0.27 0.51
CA LEU A 313 13.61 -0.14 -0.76
C LEU A 313 12.72 0.47 -1.86
N VAL A 314 11.45 0.06 -1.95
CA VAL A 314 10.48 0.64 -2.90
C VAL A 314 10.29 2.14 -2.63
N VAL A 315 10.03 2.51 -1.38
CA VAL A 315 9.85 3.92 -1.00
C VAL A 315 11.14 4.72 -1.23
N ASP A 316 12.31 4.20 -0.86
CA ASP A 316 13.60 4.86 -1.08
C ASP A 316 13.95 5.03 -2.56
N THR A 317 13.53 4.10 -3.41
CA THR A 317 13.73 4.18 -4.86
C THR A 317 12.84 5.25 -5.49
N VAL A 318 11.59 5.36 -5.06
CA VAL A 318 10.60 6.22 -5.71
C VAL A 318 10.70 7.67 -5.22
N ILE A 319 10.93 7.89 -3.92
CA ILE A 319 10.89 9.21 -3.28
C ILE A 319 11.98 10.14 -3.82
N ASN A 320 11.59 11.32 -4.32
CA ASN A 320 12.46 12.36 -4.89
C ASN A 320 13.35 11.94 -6.09
N THR A 321 13.21 10.71 -6.57
CA THR A 321 14.00 10.17 -7.69
C THR A 321 13.12 9.94 -8.90
N VAL A 322 11.98 9.28 -8.70
CA VAL A 322 10.97 9.01 -9.74
C VAL A 322 9.81 9.97 -9.61
N ILE A 323 9.35 10.19 -8.38
CA ILE A 323 8.18 11.03 -8.08
C ILE A 323 8.63 12.19 -7.17
N PRO A 324 8.37 13.45 -7.55
CA PRO A 324 8.63 14.60 -6.68
C PRO A 324 7.86 14.47 -5.36
N MET A 325 8.44 14.94 -4.24
CA MET A 325 7.83 14.86 -2.91
C MET A 325 6.36 15.32 -2.88
N GLN A 326 6.04 16.37 -3.64
CA GLN A 326 4.71 16.98 -3.74
C GLN A 326 3.61 16.00 -4.19
N PHE A 327 3.97 15.01 -5.01
CA PHE A 327 3.04 14.01 -5.55
C PHE A 327 3.23 12.62 -4.93
N PHE A 328 4.13 12.48 -3.96
CA PHE A 328 4.46 11.18 -3.38
C PHE A 328 3.26 10.54 -2.68
N SER A 329 2.38 11.35 -2.07
CA SER A 329 1.15 10.87 -1.45
C SER A 329 0.22 10.12 -2.41
N PHE A 330 0.23 10.46 -3.71
CA PHE A 330 -0.55 9.76 -4.73
C PHE A 330 -0.03 8.34 -4.95
N PHE A 331 1.30 8.19 -5.03
CA PHE A 331 1.95 6.89 -5.12
C PHE A 331 1.75 6.07 -3.85
N LEU A 332 2.00 6.66 -2.68
CA LEU A 332 1.89 5.95 -1.40
C LEU A 332 0.48 5.38 -1.19
N LEU A 333 -0.56 6.21 -1.39
CA LEU A 333 -1.93 5.75 -1.24
C LEU A 333 -2.22 4.61 -2.21
N THR A 334 -1.81 4.74 -3.47
CA THR A 334 -2.04 3.69 -4.48
C THR A 334 -1.30 2.41 -4.14
N TRP A 335 -0.03 2.51 -3.75
CA TRP A 335 0.81 1.38 -3.34
C TRP A 335 0.23 0.63 -2.15
N ILE A 336 -0.30 1.36 -1.16
CA ILE A 336 -0.98 0.77 0.00
C ILE A 336 -2.24 0.02 -0.46
N ILE A 337 -3.09 0.66 -1.28
CA ILE A 337 -4.39 0.12 -1.65
C ILE A 337 -4.26 -1.13 -2.53
N ILE A 338 -3.33 -1.15 -3.49
CA ILE A 338 -3.11 -2.35 -4.30
C ILE A 338 -2.58 -3.52 -3.45
N ASN A 339 -1.69 -3.25 -2.48
CA ASN A 339 -1.13 -4.28 -1.61
C ASN A 339 -2.19 -4.86 -0.66
N ILE A 340 -2.98 -4.01 0.02
CA ILE A 340 -4.06 -4.53 0.89
C ILE A 340 -5.14 -5.25 0.09
N ALA A 341 -5.53 -4.75 -1.10
CA ALA A 341 -6.53 -5.42 -1.94
C ALA A 341 -6.13 -6.87 -2.28
N SER A 342 -4.83 -7.15 -2.36
CA SER A 342 -4.30 -8.50 -2.63
C SER A 342 -4.35 -9.46 -1.42
N THR A 343 -4.58 -8.96 -0.21
CA THR A 343 -4.58 -9.76 1.03
C THR A 343 -5.96 -9.87 1.69
N VAL A 344 -6.94 -9.04 1.28
CA VAL A 344 -8.29 -9.09 1.90
C VAL A 344 -9.05 -10.36 1.49
N PHE A 345 -9.04 -10.71 0.20
CA PHE A 345 -9.77 -11.84 -0.35
C PHE A 345 -8.83 -12.76 -1.16
N PRO A 346 -9.13 -14.07 -1.17
CA PRO A 346 -8.44 -15.00 -2.04
C PRO A 346 -8.76 -14.74 -3.51
N PHE A 347 -7.79 -15.00 -4.39
CA PHE A 347 -7.91 -14.65 -5.80
C PHE A 347 -8.94 -15.48 -6.56
N GLU A 348 -9.27 -16.68 -6.09
CA GLU A 348 -10.36 -17.50 -6.61
C GLU A 348 -11.70 -16.75 -6.58
N LEU A 349 -11.87 -15.86 -5.60
CA LEU A 349 -13.07 -15.04 -5.43
C LEU A 349 -12.97 -13.66 -6.05
N THR A 350 -11.80 -13.24 -6.53
CA THR A 350 -11.64 -11.95 -7.20
C THR A 350 -11.85 -12.09 -8.71
N PRO A 351 -12.28 -11.04 -9.41
CA PRO A 351 -12.31 -11.03 -10.87
C PRO A 351 -10.89 -11.22 -11.43
N GLY A 352 -10.76 -11.92 -12.57
CA GLY A 352 -9.45 -12.25 -13.16
C GLY A 352 -8.57 -11.04 -13.47
N PHE A 353 -9.15 -9.87 -13.72
CA PHE A 353 -8.41 -8.62 -13.87
C PHE A 353 -7.49 -8.32 -12.68
N PHE A 354 -7.86 -8.68 -11.45
CA PHE A 354 -7.09 -8.37 -10.24
C PHE A 354 -6.02 -9.42 -9.90
N HIS A 355 -5.90 -10.49 -10.69
CA HIS A 355 -4.97 -11.59 -10.42
C HIS A 355 -3.50 -11.20 -10.61
N TRP A 356 -3.19 -10.08 -11.27
CA TRP A 356 -1.82 -9.56 -11.29
C TRP A 356 -1.30 -9.24 -9.88
N GLY A 357 -2.20 -9.07 -8.89
CA GLY A 357 -1.85 -8.91 -7.48
C GLY A 357 -1.02 -10.05 -6.89
N TRP A 358 -0.95 -11.22 -7.54
CA TRP A 358 0.00 -12.29 -7.20
C TRP A 358 1.46 -11.82 -7.16
N ALA A 359 1.80 -10.82 -7.98
CA ALA A 359 3.15 -10.25 -7.99
C ALA A 359 3.40 -9.29 -6.82
N LEU A 360 2.39 -8.89 -6.04
CA LEU A 360 2.56 -7.89 -4.99
C LEU A 360 3.20 -8.49 -3.73
N PRO A 361 4.06 -7.74 -3.02
CA PRO A 361 4.76 -8.27 -1.86
C PRO A 361 3.81 -8.60 -0.69
N ALA A 362 2.73 -7.82 -0.49
CA ALA A 362 1.79 -8.08 0.61
C ALA A 362 1.10 -9.44 0.49
N HIS A 363 0.65 -9.83 -0.71
CA HIS A 363 0.03 -11.13 -0.94
C HIS A 363 0.97 -12.28 -0.56
N ASN A 364 2.19 -12.25 -1.08
CA ASN A 364 3.18 -13.31 -0.86
C ASN A 364 3.60 -13.40 0.62
N ILE A 365 3.70 -12.27 1.31
CA ILE A 365 4.00 -12.25 2.75
C ILE A 365 2.83 -12.79 3.57
N TRP A 366 1.58 -12.47 3.22
CA TRP A 366 0.42 -13.04 3.87
C TRP A 366 0.41 -14.57 3.78
N LEU A 367 0.66 -15.12 2.58
CA LEU A 367 0.76 -16.57 2.38
C LEU A 367 1.85 -17.21 3.25
N LEU A 368 3.03 -16.58 3.33
CA LEU A 368 4.13 -17.06 4.18
C LEU A 368 3.77 -17.00 5.67
N LEU A 369 3.14 -15.92 6.13
CA LEU A 369 2.71 -15.77 7.52
C LEU A 369 1.68 -16.83 7.92
N VAL A 370 0.67 -17.07 7.08
CA VAL A 370 -0.29 -18.16 7.31
C VAL A 370 0.42 -19.51 7.37
N GLY A 371 1.36 -19.77 6.46
CA GLY A 371 2.10 -21.03 6.45
C GLY A 371 2.99 -21.23 7.68
N ILE A 372 3.55 -20.14 8.22
CA ILE A 372 4.28 -20.14 9.50
C ILE A 372 3.33 -20.47 10.65
N TRP A 373 2.19 -19.77 10.74
CA TRP A 373 1.27 -19.90 11.88
C TRP A 373 0.51 -21.22 11.91
N SER A 374 0.08 -21.71 10.75
CA SER A 374 -0.68 -22.97 10.63
C SER A 374 0.19 -24.21 10.45
N GLY A 375 1.49 -24.05 10.21
CA GLY A 375 2.37 -25.14 9.82
C GLY A 375 2.18 -25.63 8.37
N CYS A 376 1.13 -25.18 7.67
CA CYS A 376 0.89 -25.47 6.27
C CYS A 376 1.81 -24.65 5.37
N ARG A 377 3.05 -25.10 5.12
CA ARG A 377 4.06 -24.39 4.31
C ARG A 377 3.85 -24.50 2.79
N ALA A 378 2.61 -24.34 2.34
CA ALA A 378 2.29 -24.40 0.92
C ALA A 378 2.81 -23.18 0.17
N ASN A 379 3.19 -23.40 -1.09
CA ASN A 379 3.57 -22.36 -2.04
C ASN A 379 4.83 -21.54 -1.68
N ILE A 380 5.64 -21.98 -0.71
CA ILE A 380 6.91 -21.31 -0.38
C ILE A 380 7.87 -21.21 -1.59
N SER A 381 7.79 -22.19 -2.49
CA SER A 381 8.54 -22.24 -3.75
C SER A 381 8.11 -21.18 -4.76
N VAL A 382 6.91 -20.62 -4.63
CA VAL A 382 6.38 -19.58 -5.51
C VAL A 382 6.50 -18.20 -4.87
N THR A 383 6.18 -18.11 -3.57
CA THR A 383 6.12 -16.83 -2.86
C THR A 383 7.50 -16.24 -2.57
N LEU A 384 8.47 -17.06 -2.16
CA LEU A 384 9.83 -16.58 -1.87
C LEU A 384 10.53 -16.00 -3.10
N PRO A 385 10.55 -16.66 -4.29
CA PRO A 385 11.20 -16.08 -5.46
C PRO A 385 10.62 -14.73 -5.88
N ILE A 386 9.31 -14.52 -5.76
CA ILE A 386 8.68 -13.24 -6.07
C ILE A 386 9.18 -12.15 -5.12
N LEU A 387 9.22 -12.44 -3.81
CA LEU A 387 9.73 -11.51 -2.81
C LEU A 387 11.23 -11.23 -2.97
N PHE A 388 12.03 -12.25 -3.27
CA PHE A 388 13.45 -12.08 -3.59
C PHE A 388 13.66 -11.24 -4.85
N SER A 389 12.80 -11.37 -5.85
CA SER A 389 12.84 -10.53 -7.06
C SER A 389 12.62 -9.06 -6.70
N TRP A 390 11.59 -8.76 -5.90
CA TRP A 390 11.37 -7.41 -5.36
C TRP A 390 12.55 -6.89 -4.56
N TRP A 391 13.16 -7.76 -3.74
CA TRP A 391 14.29 -7.41 -2.91
C TRP A 391 15.53 -7.03 -3.74
N VAL A 392 15.88 -7.85 -4.74
CA VAL A 392 17.02 -7.58 -5.64
C VAL A 392 16.78 -6.32 -6.47
N VAL A 393 15.59 -6.18 -7.08
CA VAL A 393 15.22 -4.98 -7.83
C VAL A 393 15.21 -3.75 -6.94
N GLY A 394 14.74 -3.89 -5.69
CA GLY A 394 14.74 -2.83 -4.68
C GLY A 394 16.15 -2.36 -4.32
N HIS A 395 17.11 -3.27 -4.14
CA HIS A 395 18.51 -2.90 -3.88
C HIS A 395 19.14 -2.16 -5.05
N ALA A 396 18.95 -2.68 -6.27
CA ALA A 396 19.43 -2.02 -7.49
C ALA A 396 18.79 -0.63 -7.66
N GLY A 397 17.48 -0.54 -7.42
CA GLY A 397 16.71 0.70 -7.46
C GLY A 397 17.16 1.72 -6.43
N SER A 398 17.41 1.29 -5.18
CA SER A 398 17.89 2.16 -4.10
C SER A 398 19.29 2.70 -4.40
N ALA A 399 20.22 1.84 -4.86
CA ALA A 399 21.56 2.26 -5.25
C ALA A 399 21.54 3.28 -6.40
N TRP A 400 20.71 3.03 -7.42
CA TRP A 400 20.47 3.98 -8.50
C TRP A 400 19.85 5.30 -8.01
N SER A 401 18.84 5.21 -7.12
CA SER A 401 18.12 6.35 -6.55
C SER A 401 19.05 7.26 -5.74
N VAL A 402 19.88 6.69 -4.88
CA VAL A 402 20.87 7.46 -4.10
C VAL A 402 21.86 8.15 -5.03
N ARG A 403 22.42 7.42 -6.02
CA ARG A 403 23.34 8.01 -6.99
C ARG A 403 22.71 9.18 -7.74
N LYS A 404 21.47 9.04 -8.22
CA LYS A 404 20.75 10.09 -8.93
C LYS A 404 20.49 11.31 -8.05
N ARG A 405 20.04 11.11 -6.81
CA ARG A 405 19.78 12.19 -5.84
C ARG A 405 21.05 12.97 -5.48
N CYS A 406 22.19 12.30 -5.31
CA CYS A 406 23.48 12.98 -5.10
C CYS A 406 23.87 13.84 -6.30
N LEU A 407 23.76 13.31 -7.53
CA LEU A 407 24.08 14.08 -8.75
C LEU A 407 23.17 15.29 -8.93
N MET A 408 21.88 15.15 -8.62
CA MET A 408 20.93 16.27 -8.65
C MET A 408 21.29 17.33 -7.60
N ALA A 409 21.64 16.92 -6.39
CA ALA A 409 22.03 17.83 -5.32
C ALA A 409 23.35 18.57 -5.63
N GLU A 410 24.31 17.90 -6.28
CA GLU A 410 25.55 18.51 -6.78
C GLU A 410 25.24 19.59 -7.85
N ALA A 411 24.41 19.27 -8.85
CA ALA A 411 24.03 20.22 -9.89
C ALA A 411 23.25 21.44 -9.36
N GLU A 412 22.37 21.23 -8.36
CA GLU A 412 21.66 22.32 -7.68
C GLU A 412 22.63 23.22 -6.91
N ALA A 413 23.63 22.66 -6.23
CA ALA A 413 24.64 23.42 -5.52
C ALA A 413 25.54 24.24 -6.48
N GLU A 414 25.92 23.68 -7.63
CA GLU A 414 26.67 24.40 -8.67
C GLU A 414 25.88 25.56 -9.28
N THR A 415 24.59 25.36 -9.51
CA THR A 415 23.69 26.38 -10.06
C THR A 415 23.49 27.52 -9.06
N GLN A 416 23.28 27.19 -7.78
CA GLN A 416 23.18 28.20 -6.71
C GLN A 416 24.49 28.98 -6.55
N GLY A 417 25.65 28.31 -6.62
CA GLY A 417 26.94 28.97 -6.58
C GLY A 417 27.18 29.96 -7.74
N HIS A 418 26.75 29.61 -8.96
CA HIS A 418 26.81 30.52 -10.10
C HIS A 418 25.88 31.73 -9.93
N THR A 419 24.64 31.52 -9.51
CA THR A 419 23.68 32.61 -9.27
C THR A 419 24.16 33.54 -8.16
N ASP A 420 24.66 33.02 -7.04
CA ASP A 420 25.21 33.81 -5.95
C ASP A 420 26.44 34.63 -6.38
N THR A 421 27.29 34.05 -7.25
CA THR A 421 28.46 34.74 -7.79
C THR A 421 28.05 35.84 -8.76
N SER A 422 27.07 35.58 -9.64
CA SER A 422 26.48 36.58 -10.54
C SER A 422 25.83 37.72 -9.75
N GLU A 423 24.98 37.42 -8.76
CA GLU A 423 24.33 38.43 -7.94
C GLU A 423 25.33 39.28 -7.14
N LYS A 424 26.41 38.66 -6.63
CA LYS A 424 27.49 39.41 -5.96
C LYS A 424 28.19 40.32 -6.96
N PHE A 425 28.55 39.81 -8.14
CA PHE A 425 29.19 40.59 -9.19
C PHE A 425 28.33 41.78 -9.62
N ASP A 426 27.02 41.57 -9.83
CA ASP A 426 26.05 42.61 -10.18
C ASP A 426 25.91 43.65 -9.06
N ARG A 427 25.89 43.22 -7.80
CA ARG A 427 25.88 44.14 -6.64
C ARG A 427 27.15 44.98 -6.56
N TYR A 428 28.33 44.36 -6.71
CA TYR A 428 29.61 45.08 -6.70
C TYR A 428 29.70 46.10 -7.84
N SER A 429 29.32 45.69 -9.06
CA SER A 429 29.24 46.57 -10.24
C SER A 429 28.32 47.77 -10.01
N THR A 430 27.13 47.53 -9.46
CA THR A 430 26.14 48.58 -9.19
C THR A 430 26.61 49.54 -8.09
N GLU A 431 27.21 49.05 -7.01
CA GLU A 431 27.81 49.87 -5.95
C GLU A 431 28.95 50.74 -6.49
N GLN A 432 29.82 50.17 -7.33
CA GLN A 432 30.94 50.90 -7.91
C GLN A 432 30.48 52.00 -8.87
N SER A 433 29.54 51.69 -9.78
CA SER A 433 28.94 52.70 -10.67
C SER A 433 28.24 53.83 -9.89
N ARG A 434 27.65 53.53 -8.74
CA ARG A 434 27.04 54.54 -7.86
C ARG A 434 28.09 55.43 -7.19
N ARG A 435 29.24 54.86 -6.77
CA ARG A 435 30.35 55.64 -6.21
C ARG A 435 30.98 56.55 -7.25
N ASP A 436 31.22 56.04 -8.46
CA ASP A 436 31.78 56.83 -9.57
C ASP A 436 30.84 57.98 -9.96
N MET A 437 29.52 57.77 -9.98
CA MET A 437 28.55 58.86 -10.18
C MET A 437 28.58 59.91 -9.08
N LEU A 438 28.70 59.51 -7.80
CA LEU A 438 28.79 60.44 -6.67
C LEU A 438 30.09 61.26 -6.70
N GLU A 439 31.20 60.64 -7.09
CA GLU A 439 32.49 61.30 -7.27
C GLU A 439 32.45 62.28 -8.45
N THR A 440 31.84 61.88 -9.57
CA THR A 440 31.64 62.77 -10.72
C THR A 440 30.75 63.96 -10.36
N MET A 441 29.66 63.75 -9.62
CA MET A 441 28.79 64.84 -9.14
C MET A 441 29.50 65.79 -8.17
N THR A 442 30.37 65.29 -7.29
CA THR A 442 31.12 66.14 -6.35
C THR A 442 32.18 66.96 -7.06
N VAL A 443 32.89 66.40 -8.05
CA VAL A 443 33.85 67.14 -8.90
C VAL A 443 33.14 68.21 -9.74
N GLN A 444 31.95 67.90 -10.26
CA GLN A 444 31.16 68.86 -11.04
C GLN A 444 30.64 70.00 -10.17
N ASN A 445 30.24 69.72 -8.92
CA ASN A 445 29.86 70.74 -7.95
C ASN A 445 31.06 71.60 -7.52
N SER A 446 32.25 71.01 -7.30
CA SER A 446 33.45 71.80 -6.94
C SER A 446 33.89 72.71 -8.08
N ASN A 447 33.76 72.27 -9.33
CA ASN A 447 34.05 73.11 -10.50
C ASN A 447 33.03 74.24 -10.67
N GLN A 448 31.74 74.00 -10.40
CA GLN A 448 30.73 75.08 -10.38
C GLN A 448 30.96 76.10 -9.27
N VAL A 449 31.45 75.67 -8.09
CA VAL A 449 31.81 76.59 -6.99
C VAL A 449 33.06 77.41 -7.34
N ALA A 450 34.04 76.81 -8.02
CA ALA A 450 35.24 77.50 -8.52
C ALA A 450 34.91 78.51 -9.64
N ASP A 451 34.00 78.17 -10.56
CA ASP A 451 33.51 79.09 -11.59
C ASP A 451 32.71 80.25 -10.98
N ASN A 452 31.84 80.01 -9.99
CA ASN A 452 31.12 81.08 -9.30
C ASN A 452 32.05 82.04 -8.53
N GLN A 453 33.18 81.56 -7.99
CA GLN A 453 34.19 82.44 -7.40
C GLN A 453 34.93 83.29 -8.44
N ASN A 454 35.02 82.83 -9.69
CA ASN A 454 35.61 83.58 -10.79
C ASN A 454 34.65 84.66 -11.34
N TYR A 455 33.34 84.39 -11.36
CA TYR A 455 32.32 85.38 -11.75
C TYR A 455 32.27 86.59 -10.80
N ASP A 456 32.53 86.41 -9.50
CA ASP A 456 32.59 87.51 -8.52
C ASP A 456 33.84 88.40 -8.68
N LEU A 457 34.90 87.91 -9.33
CA LEU A 457 36.12 88.68 -9.62
C LEU A 457 36.06 89.43 -10.96
N GLU A 458 35.25 88.97 -11.92
CA GLU A 458 35.08 89.63 -13.23
C GLU A 458 34.03 90.76 -13.25
N ALA A 459 33.16 90.86 -12.24
CA ALA A 459 32.14 91.91 -12.15
C ALA A 459 32.67 93.34 -11.86
N ASN A 460 33.99 93.51 -11.70
CA ASN A 460 34.63 94.80 -11.36
C ASN A 460 35.44 95.46 -12.50
N ARG A 461 35.22 95.08 -13.77
CA ARG A 461 35.83 95.81 -14.90
C ARG A 461 34.82 96.13 -16.01
N MET A 462 34.76 97.42 -16.34
CA MET A 462 34.09 98.03 -17.49
C MET A 462 35.03 99.13 -18.04
N PRO A 463 34.95 99.55 -19.33
CA PRO A 463 35.24 98.75 -20.52
C PRO A 463 36.19 99.50 -21.49
N GLN A 464 36.88 98.81 -22.42
CA GLN A 464 37.49 99.48 -23.59
C GLN A 464 37.26 98.71 -24.90
N ASN A 465 36.82 99.49 -25.90
CA ASN A 465 36.37 99.14 -27.25
C ASN A 465 37.48 98.56 -28.16
N LEU A 466 37.11 97.66 -29.10
CA LEU A 466 37.07 97.92 -30.56
C LEU A 466 36.95 96.63 -31.42
N ARG A 467 35.77 96.47 -32.05
CA ARG A 467 35.48 96.37 -33.51
C ARG A 467 36.02 95.23 -34.42
N ASN A 468 35.04 94.66 -35.15
CA ASN A 468 34.97 94.15 -36.54
C ASN A 468 35.01 92.63 -36.85
N GLY A 469 33.97 92.16 -37.57
CA GLY A 469 34.09 91.08 -38.56
C GLY A 469 32.93 90.06 -38.64
N ASN A 470 31.98 90.29 -39.55
CA ASN A 470 31.02 89.37 -40.23
C ASN A 470 31.39 87.85 -40.21
N ASP A 471 30.51 86.83 -40.25
CA ASP A 471 29.35 86.61 -41.14
C ASP A 471 28.59 85.30 -40.78
N SER A 472 27.26 85.36 -40.76
CA SER A 472 26.24 84.43 -41.31
C SER A 472 26.47 82.90 -41.39
N ARG A 473 25.63 82.08 -40.69
CA ARG A 473 24.51 81.30 -41.29
C ARG A 473 23.74 80.42 -40.30
N THR A 474 22.42 80.45 -40.47
CA THR A 474 21.34 79.71 -39.79
C THR A 474 20.77 78.66 -40.74
N ILE A 475 20.52 77.40 -40.30
CA ILE A 475 19.51 76.45 -40.83
C ILE A 475 19.13 75.52 -39.65
N ILE A 476 17.98 75.68 -38.99
CA ILE A 476 16.62 75.16 -39.24
C ILE A 476 16.45 73.63 -39.09
N ASN A 477 15.49 73.34 -38.21
CA ASN A 477 14.83 72.12 -37.76
C ASN A 477 14.06 71.37 -38.86
N GLY A 478 13.78 70.07 -38.71
CA GLY A 478 12.81 69.36 -39.54
C GLY A 478 12.79 67.86 -39.31
N GLY A 479 11.67 67.34 -38.80
CA GLY A 479 11.47 65.93 -38.46
C GLY A 479 10.78 65.07 -39.53
N GLU A 480 10.40 63.90 -39.03
CA GLU A 480 9.41 62.90 -39.50
C GLU A 480 9.74 61.86 -40.61
N SER A 481 9.58 60.61 -40.17
CA SER A 481 9.07 59.37 -40.78
C SER A 481 8.93 59.22 -42.30
N SER A 482 9.35 58.04 -42.80
CA SER A 482 8.50 57.08 -43.53
C SER A 482 9.24 55.78 -43.88
N GLN A 483 8.68 54.66 -43.40
CA GLN A 483 8.35 53.40 -44.09
C GLN A 483 9.18 52.82 -45.27
N GLU A 484 9.43 51.51 -45.13
CA GLU A 484 9.19 50.44 -46.14
C GLU A 484 10.31 50.05 -47.13
N ARG A 485 10.93 48.87 -46.88
CA ARG A 485 10.86 47.70 -47.79
C ARG A 485 11.64 46.47 -47.31
N ASP A 486 10.95 45.33 -47.34
CA ASP A 486 11.30 44.00 -47.85
C ASP A 486 12.74 43.47 -47.69
N ASN A 487 12.87 42.31 -47.05
CA ASN A 487 13.36 41.14 -47.79
C ASN A 487 12.89 39.82 -47.17
N GLU A 488 12.42 38.99 -48.07
CA GLU A 488 11.83 37.66 -47.95
C GLU A 488 12.89 36.61 -48.36
N LYS A 489 12.70 35.37 -47.90
CA LYS A 489 13.31 34.09 -48.35
C LYS A 489 14.69 33.77 -47.77
N GLU A 490 14.95 32.57 -47.26
CA GLU A 490 14.35 31.23 -47.49
C GLU A 490 14.43 30.37 -46.22
#